data_AF-A0A538RU96-F1
#
_entry.id   AF-A0A538RU96-F1
#
_cell.length_a   1.000
_cell.length_b   1.000
_cell.length_c   1.000
_cell.angle_alpha   90.00
_cell.angle_beta   90.00
_cell.angle_gamma   90.00
#
_symmetry.space_group_name_H-M   'P 1'
#
loop_
_entity.id
_entity.type
_entity.pdbx_description
1 polymer ?
#
loop_
_entity_poly.entity_id
_entity_poly.type
_entity_poly.pdbx_seq_one_letter_code
_entity_poly.pdbx_strand_id
1 'polypeptide(L)'
;KVTRALLGAALDGSLNAAKFRTDANFGFEVPVAVPGVDSAILDPRSTWADKLAYDRQAAKLVGMFAVNFEKFENHVDAAILGAAPHLQEAAE
;
A
#
# COMPACT_ATOMS: atom_id res chain seq x y z
N LYS A 1 -5.50 -5.87 -18.18
CA LYS A 1 -4.18 -5.64 -18.83
C LYS A 1 -3.14 -5.19 -17.80
N VAL A 2 -3.43 -4.15 -17.01
CA VAL A 2 -2.56 -3.64 -15.92
C VAL A 2 -1.98 -4.72 -14.99
N THR A 3 -2.82 -5.56 -14.38
CA THR A 3 -2.34 -6.59 -13.42
C THR A 3 -1.33 -7.56 -14.05
N ARG A 4 -1.49 -7.90 -15.33
CA ARG A 4 -0.55 -8.78 -16.05
C ARG A 4 0.77 -8.07 -16.37
N ALA A 5 0.74 -6.76 -16.63
CA ALA A 5 1.95 -5.97 -16.84
C ALA A 5 2.75 -5.81 -15.52
N LEU A 6 2.05 -5.54 -14.40
CA LEU A 6 2.67 -5.53 -13.07
C LEU A 6 3.28 -6.88 -12.70
N LEU A 7 2.56 -7.98 -12.99
CA LEU A 7 3.09 -9.32 -12.79
C LEU A 7 4.31 -9.60 -13.67
N GLY A 8 4.28 -9.18 -14.95
CA GLY A 8 5.41 -9.29 -15.86
C GLY A 8 6.65 -8.58 -15.29
N ALA A 9 6.49 -7.33 -14.85
CA ALA A 9 7.56 -6.53 -14.26
C ALA A 9 8.14 -7.14 -12.96
N ALA A 10 7.30 -7.82 -12.18
CA ALA A 10 7.75 -8.56 -11.00
C ALA A 10 8.56 -9.80 -11.38
N LEU A 11 8.13 -10.54 -12.41
CA LEU A 11 8.77 -11.78 -12.86
C LEU A 11 10.04 -11.56 -13.67
N ASP A 12 10.12 -10.48 -14.45
CA ASP A 12 11.30 -10.12 -15.24
C ASP A 12 12.37 -9.38 -14.42
N GLY A 13 12.05 -9.05 -13.16
CA GLY A 13 12.97 -8.40 -12.23
C GLY A 13 13.13 -6.90 -12.43
N SER A 14 12.42 -6.27 -13.38
CA SER A 14 12.50 -4.82 -13.62
C SER A 14 12.09 -3.99 -12.40
N LEU A 15 11.20 -4.52 -11.54
CA LEU A 15 10.83 -3.88 -10.29
C LEU A 15 12.00 -3.76 -9.30
N ASN A 16 13.02 -4.61 -9.37
CA ASN A 16 14.17 -4.55 -8.44
C ASN A 16 15.01 -3.27 -8.61
N ALA A 17 14.94 -2.63 -9.78
CA ALA A 17 15.64 -1.38 -10.09
C ALA A 17 14.69 -0.18 -10.13
N ALA A 18 13.40 -0.37 -9.82
CA ALA A 18 12.42 0.71 -9.84
C ALA A 18 12.55 1.60 -8.60
N LYS A 19 12.05 2.83 -8.72
CA LYS A 19 11.87 3.73 -7.56
C LYS A 19 10.55 3.40 -6.88
N PHE A 20 10.56 3.38 -5.55
CA PHE A 20 9.38 3.13 -4.74
C PHE A 20 9.07 4.33 -3.84
N ARG A 21 7.79 4.46 -3.51
CA ARG A 21 7.31 5.30 -2.41
C ARG A 21 6.78 4.38 -1.31
N THR A 22 6.88 4.82 -0.07
CA THR A 22 6.19 4.15 1.04
C THR A 22 4.71 4.55 1.03
N ASP A 23 3.81 3.58 1.18
CA ASP A 23 2.40 3.85 1.40
C ASP A 23 2.18 4.41 2.82
N ALA A 24 1.51 5.56 2.92
CA ALA A 24 1.32 6.25 4.19
C ALA A 24 0.36 5.53 5.17
N ASN A 25 -0.47 4.60 4.69
CA ASN A 25 -1.43 3.90 5.57
C ASN A 25 -0.94 2.50 5.95
N PHE A 26 -0.19 1.86 5.06
CA PHE A 26 0.19 0.45 5.19
C PHE A 26 1.69 0.22 5.29
N GLY A 27 2.53 1.23 5.06
CA GLY A 27 3.98 1.15 5.22
C GLY A 27 4.72 0.30 4.18
N PHE A 28 4.03 -0.36 3.24
CA PHE A 28 4.68 -1.11 2.17
C PHE A 28 5.17 -0.20 1.04
N GLU A 29 6.12 -0.70 0.27
CA GLU A 29 6.66 0.00 -0.89
C GLU A 29 5.76 -0.18 -2.12
N VAL A 30 5.49 0.93 -2.82
CA VAL A 30 4.71 0.97 -4.07
C VAL A 30 5.59 1.56 -5.18
N PRO A 31 5.74 0.90 -6.35
CA PRO A 31 6.55 1.43 -7.42
C PRO A 31 5.95 2.73 -7.96
N VAL A 32 6.79 3.75 -8.16
CA VAL A 32 6.36 5.05 -8.67
C VAL A 32 5.97 4.98 -10.15
N ALA A 33 6.58 4.06 -10.90
CA ALA A 33 6.28 3.82 -12.30
C ALA A 33 6.58 2.36 -12.69
N VAL A 34 5.80 1.84 -13.64
CA VAL A 34 6.04 0.54 -14.28
C VAL A 34 5.82 0.69 -15.78
N PRO A 35 6.78 0.28 -16.65
CA PRO A 35 6.63 0.40 -18.10
C PRO A 35 5.32 -0.22 -18.62
N GLY A 36 4.58 0.54 -19.44
CA GLY A 36 3.30 0.10 -19.99
C GLY A 36 2.13 0.12 -19.00
N VAL A 37 2.31 0.71 -17.82
CA VAL A 37 1.27 0.92 -16.80
C VAL A 37 1.14 2.43 -16.53
N ASP A 38 -0.10 2.93 -16.53
CA ASP A 38 -0.37 4.32 -16.15
C ASP A 38 -0.01 4.53 -14.67
N SER A 39 0.87 5.49 -14.38
CA SER A 39 1.31 5.79 -13.01
C SER A 39 0.17 6.24 -12.10
N ALA A 40 -0.89 6.84 -12.64
CA ALA A 40 -2.02 7.32 -11.84
C ALA A 40 -2.71 6.19 -11.06
N ILE A 41 -2.69 4.94 -11.56
CA ILE A 41 -3.30 3.80 -10.88
C ILE A 41 -2.38 3.16 -9.83
N LEU A 42 -1.09 3.50 -9.84
CA LEU A 42 -0.11 3.09 -8.83
C LEU A 42 -0.23 3.96 -7.57
N ASP A 43 -0.90 5.11 -7.67
CA ASP A 43 -1.34 5.90 -6.54
C ASP A 43 -2.87 5.83 -6.42
N PRO A 44 -3.41 4.90 -5.60
CA PRO A 44 -4.85 4.74 -5.48
C PRO A 44 -5.55 6.01 -5.00
N ARG A 45 -4.89 6.85 -4.20
CA ARG A 45 -5.44 8.15 -3.77
C ARG A 45 -5.66 9.05 -4.97
N SER A 46 -4.75 9.07 -5.94
CA SER A 46 -4.87 9.83 -7.19
C SER A 46 -6.06 9.40 -8.06
N THR A 47 -6.54 8.16 -7.94
CA THR A 47 -7.69 7.66 -8.71
C THR A 47 -9.07 8.10 -8.18
N TRP A 48 -9.15 8.56 -6.94
CA TRP A 48 -10.41 9.01 -6.34
C TRP A 48 -10.72 10.47 -6.68
N ALA A 49 -11.97 10.78 -7.03
CA ALA A 49 -12.38 12.16 -7.27
C ALA A 49 -12.33 13.00 -5.98
N ASP A 50 -12.80 12.42 -4.86
CA ASP A 50 -12.71 13.01 -3.53
C ASP A 50 -11.57 12.35 -2.75
N LYS A 51 -10.49 13.10 -2.53
CA LYS A 51 -9.31 12.63 -1.78
C LYS A 51 -9.61 12.43 -0.30
N LEU A 52 -10.47 13.26 0.28
CA LEU A 52 -10.87 13.12 1.68
C LEU A 52 -11.75 11.88 1.88
N ALA A 53 -12.58 11.52 0.88
CA ALA A 53 -13.30 10.25 0.91
C ALA A 53 -12.36 9.05 0.86
N TYR A 54 -11.30 9.12 0.06
CA TYR A 54 -10.24 8.09 0.07
C TYR A 54 -9.58 8.01 1.45
N ASP A 55 -9.16 9.14 2.03
CA ASP A 55 -8.46 9.19 3.31
C ASP A 55 -9.34 8.58 4.43
N ARG A 56 -10.64 8.91 4.46
CA ARG A 56 -11.61 8.28 5.39
C ARG A 56 -11.75 6.77 5.18
N GLN A 57 -11.77 6.32 3.93
CA GLN A 57 -11.93 4.90 3.61
C GLN A 57 -10.66 4.10 3.91
N ALA A 58 -9.48 4.67 3.64
CA ALA A 58 -8.19 4.09 3.99
C ALA A 58 -8.07 3.95 5.51
N ALA A 59 -8.44 4.99 6.27
CA ALA A 59 -8.46 4.94 7.73
C ALA A 59 -9.39 3.86 8.29
N LYS A 60 -10.59 3.73 7.71
CA LYS A 60 -11.52 2.65 8.06
C LYS A 60 -10.89 1.27 7.80
N LEU A 61 -10.22 1.10 6.66
CA LEU A 61 -9.59 -0.16 6.30
C LEU A 61 -8.44 -0.51 7.25
N VAL A 62 -7.57 0.45 7.58
CA VAL A 62 -6.51 0.28 8.60
C VAL A 62 -7.11 -0.20 9.93
N GLY A 63 -8.19 0.42 10.39
CA GLY A 63 -8.90 -0.02 11.60
C GLY A 63 -9.45 -1.45 11.50
N MET A 64 -9.98 -1.85 10.35
CA MET A 64 -10.44 -3.23 10.12
C MET A 64 -9.30 -4.25 10.18
N PHE A 65 -8.10 -3.89 9.67
CA PHE A 65 -6.92 -4.73 9.79
C PHE A 65 -6.48 -4.88 11.25
N ALA A 66 -6.40 -3.78 11.99
CA ALA A 66 -6.03 -3.79 13.41
C ALA A 66 -6.98 -4.67 14.23
N VAL A 67 -8.30 -4.45 14.12
CA VAL A 67 -9.32 -5.25 14.84
C VAL A 67 -9.26 -6.73 14.47
N ASN A 68 -9.01 -7.07 13.20
CA ASN A 68 -8.85 -8.46 12.82
C ASN A 68 -7.57 -9.07 13.41
N PHE A 69 -6.51 -8.28 13.54
CA PHE A 69 -5.21 -8.72 14.00
C PHE A 69 -5.14 -8.98 15.51
N GLU A 70 -5.99 -8.35 16.32
CA GLU A 70 -6.09 -8.57 17.79
C GLU A 70 -6.13 -10.06 18.18
N LYS A 71 -6.75 -10.90 17.35
CA LYS A 71 -6.86 -12.36 17.56
C LYS A 71 -5.52 -13.09 17.49
N PHE A 72 -4.52 -12.49 16.86
CA PHE A 72 -3.24 -13.09 16.52
C PHE A 72 -2.07 -12.44 17.26
N GLU A 73 -2.26 -11.32 17.96
CA GLU A 73 -1.18 -10.54 18.62
C GLU A 73 -0.27 -11.39 19.51
N ASN A 74 -0.85 -12.29 20.32
CA ASN A 74 -0.08 -13.17 21.21
C ASN A 74 0.66 -14.33 20.50
N HIS A 75 0.42 -14.51 19.20
CA HIS A 75 0.95 -15.62 18.40
C HIS A 75 2.00 -15.16 17.39
N VAL A 76 2.36 -13.88 17.38
CA VAL A 76 3.30 -13.30 16.43
C VAL A 76 4.52 -12.70 17.13
N ASP A 77 5.61 -12.58 16.40
CA ASP A 77 6.81 -11.92 16.89
C ASP A 77 6.74 -10.39 16.71
N ALA A 78 7.74 -9.70 17.28
CA ALA A 78 7.86 -8.25 17.20
C ALA A 78 8.03 -7.72 15.76
N ALA A 79 8.57 -8.53 14.84
CA ALA A 79 8.75 -8.11 13.45
C ALA A 79 7.40 -8.04 12.71
N ILE A 80 6.52 -9.02 12.95
CA ILE A 80 5.16 -9.00 12.41
C ILE A 80 4.33 -7.90 13.07
N LEU A 81 4.46 -7.68 14.39
CA LEU A 81 3.80 -6.56 15.08
C LEU A 81 4.24 -5.20 14.52
N GLY A 82 5.54 -5.03 14.23
CA GLY A 82 6.09 -3.81 13.65
C GLY A 82 5.70 -3.54 12.20
N ALA A 83 5.13 -4.53 11.51
CA ALA A 83 4.60 -4.38 10.14
C ALA A 83 3.10 -4.05 10.10
N ALA A 84 2.47 -3.82 11.25
CA ALA A 84 1.06 -3.45 11.31
C ALA A 84 0.81 -2.13 10.55
N PRO A 85 -0.33 -2.00 9.83
CA PRO A 85 -0.71 -0.74 9.23
C PRO A 85 -0.86 0.34 10.30
N HIS A 86 -0.31 1.51 10.05
CA HIS A 86 -0.42 2.65 10.95
C HIS A 86 -1.08 3.80 10.19
N LEU A 87 -2.01 4.50 10.86
CA LEU A 87 -2.40 5.82 10.41
C LEU A 87 -1.19 6.72 10.56
N GLN A 88 -0.39 6.86 9.51
CA GLN A 88 0.55 7.95 9.44
C GLN A 88 -0.34 9.18 9.27
N GLU A 89 -0.50 9.96 10.35
CA GLU A 89 -1.15 11.28 10.30
C GLU A 89 -0.57 11.98 9.08
N ALA A 90 -1.42 12.20 8.07
CA ALA A 90 -0.99 12.73 6.79
C ALA A 90 -0.19 13.99 7.09
N ALA A 91 1.12 13.93 6.82
CA ALA A 91 2.05 14.99 7.13
C ALA A 91 1.48 16.31 6.61
N GLU A 92 1.17 17.22 7.54
CA GLU A 92 0.91 18.63 7.26
C GLU A 92 2.12 19.28 6.57
#